data_AF-A0A131YGE6-F1
#
_entry.id   AF-A0A131YGE6-F1
#
_cell.length_a   1.000
_cell.length_b   1.000
_cell.length_c   1.000
_cell.angle_alpha   90.00
_cell.angle_beta   90.00
_cell.angle_gamma   90.00
#
_symmetry.space_group_name_H-M   'P 1'
#
loop_
_entity.id
_entity.type
_entity.pdbx_description
1 polymer ?
#
loop_
_entity_poly.entity_id
_entity_poly.type
_entity_poly.pdbx_seq_one_letter_code
_entity_poly.pdbx_strand_id
1 'polypeptide(L)'
;MIWSWDLKSMIPVNCTKSCLRWNGVLSQTLEALPNGTLCIVMTEKEFSDQATYQNFSCRLGLCYGDVCVGSESENCTWCWKTDVPTMDI
;
A
#
# COMPACT_ATOMS: atom_id res chain seq x y z
N MET A 1 -29.00 3.27 -9.41
CA MET A 1 -27.91 2.69 -10.22
C MET A 1 -26.82 3.74 -10.34
N ILE A 2 -25.76 3.61 -9.55
CA ILE A 2 -24.58 4.49 -9.64
C ILE A 2 -23.48 3.63 -10.25
N TRP A 3 -23.13 3.92 -11.49
CA TRP A 3 -21.95 3.39 -12.15
C TRP A 3 -20.80 4.31 -11.77
N SER A 4 -19.95 3.89 -10.82
CA SER A 4 -18.72 4.61 -10.50
C SER A 4 -17.56 3.94 -11.22
N TRP A 5 -17.15 4.52 -12.35
CA TRP A 5 -15.90 4.22 -13.04
C TRP A 5 -14.82 5.16 -12.49
N ASP A 6 -14.32 4.94 -11.27
CA ASP A 6 -13.24 5.77 -10.75
C ASP A 6 -12.39 5.09 -9.68
N LEU A 7 -11.10 5.36 -9.78
CA LEU A 7 -9.98 4.99 -8.90
C LEU A 7 -9.34 3.62 -9.16
N LYS A 8 -8.52 3.59 -10.21
CA LYS A 8 -7.21 2.91 -10.20
C LYS A 8 -6.31 3.54 -9.10
N SER A 9 -6.76 3.55 -7.84
CA SER A 9 -5.98 4.07 -6.72
C SER A 9 -4.97 3.03 -6.30
N MET A 10 -3.69 3.37 -6.40
CA MET A 10 -2.64 2.61 -5.73
C MET A 10 -2.80 2.81 -4.23
N ILE A 11 -3.24 1.76 -3.53
CA ILE A 11 -3.34 1.75 -2.08
C ILE A 11 -2.07 1.10 -1.54
N PRO A 12 -1.36 1.73 -0.59
CA PRO A 12 -0.16 1.15 -0.02
C PRO A 12 -0.48 -0.03 0.90
N VAL A 13 0.40 -1.03 0.90
CA VAL A 13 0.29 -2.23 1.75
C VAL A 13 0.83 -2.00 3.18
N ASN A 14 1.41 -0.82 3.41
CA ASN A 14 1.85 -0.39 4.74
C ASN A 14 1.66 1.12 4.89
N CYS A 15 1.89 1.63 6.10
CA CYS A 15 1.81 3.05 6.43
C CYS A 15 3.17 3.74 6.37
N THR A 16 4.08 3.22 5.56
CA THR A 16 5.40 3.79 5.30
C THR A 16 5.66 3.87 3.80
N LYS A 17 6.46 4.86 3.40
CA LYS A 17 6.97 5.03 2.04
C LYS A 17 8.49 5.11 2.08
N SER A 18 9.13 4.50 1.10
CA SER A 18 10.57 4.66 0.87
C SER A 18 10.79 5.91 0.01
N CYS A 19 11.60 6.84 0.49
CA CYS A 19 11.96 8.07 -0.20
C CYS A 19 13.46 8.14 -0.42
N LEU A 20 13.86 8.40 -1.67
CA LEU A 20 15.23 8.76 -2.01
C LEU A 20 15.47 10.22 -1.63
N ARG A 21 16.47 10.46 -0.79
CA ARG A 21 16.92 11.80 -0.41
C ARG A 21 18.37 12.01 -0.87
N TRP A 22 18.60 13.14 -1.52
CA TRP A 22 19.94 13.59 -1.91
C TRP A 22 20.43 14.69 -0.97
N ASN A 23 21.37 14.35 -0.09
CA ASN A 23 22.03 15.29 0.81
C ASN A 23 23.53 15.41 0.50
N GLY A 24 23.92 15.25 -0.78
CA GLY A 24 25.31 15.08 -1.23
C GLY A 24 25.77 13.62 -1.34
N VAL A 25 24.99 12.69 -0.77
CA VAL A 25 25.02 11.24 -1.01
C VAL A 25 23.58 10.79 -1.19
N LEU A 26 23.35 9.84 -2.11
CA LEU A 26 22.03 9.22 -2.29
C LEU A 26 21.74 8.30 -1.10
N SER A 27 20.67 8.60 -0.36
CA SER A 27 20.25 7.82 0.80
C SER A 27 18.77 7.45 0.69
N GLN A 28 18.43 6.24 1.10
CA GLN A 28 17.05 5.79 1.20
C GLN A 28 16.56 6.02 2.63
N THR A 29 15.39 6.64 2.78
CA THR A 29 14.76 6.92 4.07
C THR A 29 13.33 6.41 4.08
N LEU A 30 12.87 5.87 5.22
CA LEU A 30 11.49 5.49 5.42
C LEU A 30 10.75 6.64 6.11
N GLU A 31 9.63 7.04 5.54
CA GLU A 31 8.74 8.04 6.12
C GLU A 31 7.37 7.43 6.37
N ALA A 32 6.77 7.74 7.53
CA ALA A 32 5.39 7.36 7.79
C ALA A 32 4.42 8.14 6.88
N LEU A 33 3.35 7.49 6.46
CA LEU A 33 2.23 8.13 5.79
C LEU A 33 1.38 8.92 6.80
N PRO A 34 0.65 9.96 6.36
CA PRO A 34 -0.25 10.70 7.23
C PRO A 34 -1.30 9.79 7.89
N ASN A 35 -1.66 10.09 9.14
CA ASN A 35 -2.76 9.40 9.81
C ASN A 35 -4.07 9.54 9.01
N GLY A 36 -4.86 8.47 8.97
CA GLY A 36 -6.09 8.41 8.18
C GLY A 36 -5.88 8.11 6.69
N THR A 37 -4.64 7.88 6.24
CA THR A 37 -4.38 7.37 4.88
C THR A 37 -4.95 5.95 4.73
N LEU A 38 -5.69 5.69 3.65
CA LEU A 38 -6.18 4.34 3.33
C LEU A 38 -4.99 3.41 3.05
N CYS A 39 -5.02 2.22 3.65
CA CYS A 39 -3.97 1.20 3.50
C CYS A 39 -4.59 -0.19 3.38
N ILE A 40 -3.83 -1.13 2.80
CA ILE A 40 -4.18 -2.56 2.79
C ILE A 40 -3.55 -3.20 4.02
N VAL A 41 -4.37 -3.86 4.85
CA VAL A 41 -3.92 -4.59 6.03
C VAL A 41 -3.34 -5.91 5.59
N MET A 42 -2.02 -5.94 5.40
CA MET A 42 -1.29 -7.11 4.95
C MET A 42 0.17 -6.99 5.39
N THR A 43 0.79 -8.12 5.73
CA THR A 43 2.22 -8.18 6.05
C THR A 43 3.08 -8.15 4.79
N GLU A 44 4.33 -7.73 4.93
CA GLU A 44 5.29 -7.72 3.80
C GLU A 44 5.48 -9.12 3.19
N LYS A 45 5.43 -10.17 4.03
CA LYS A 45 5.50 -11.56 3.57
C LYS A 45 4.28 -11.92 2.72
N GLU A 46 3.07 -11.66 3.22
CA GLU A 46 1.83 -11.93 2.47
C GLU A 46 1.80 -11.18 1.14
N PHE A 47 2.30 -9.94 1.11
CA PHE A 47 2.44 -9.15 -0.10
C PHE A 47 3.45 -9.74 -1.08
N SER A 48 4.60 -10.18 -0.58
CA SER A 48 5.65 -10.80 -1.39
C SER A 48 5.19 -12.10 -2.02
N ASP A 49 4.40 -12.89 -1.27
CA ASP A 49 3.82 -14.16 -1.70
C ASP A 49 2.66 -13.98 -2.71
N GLN A 50 2.07 -12.79 -2.85
CA GLN A 50 1.05 -12.52 -3.87
C GLN A 50 1.65 -12.51 -5.28
N ALA A 51 0.99 -13.24 -6.19
CA ALA A 51 1.26 -13.20 -7.62
C ALA A 51 0.87 -11.83 -8.21
N THR A 52 1.66 -11.35 -9.16
CA THR A 52 1.37 -10.11 -9.88
C THR A 52 0.22 -10.32 -10.88
N TYR A 53 -0.58 -9.27 -11.09
CA TYR A 53 -1.75 -9.22 -11.97
C TYR A 53 -2.83 -10.26 -11.68
N GLN A 54 -2.85 -10.84 -10.48
CA GLN A 54 -3.92 -11.72 -10.03
C GLN A 54 -4.79 -11.02 -9.00
N ASN A 55 -6.11 -11.24 -9.12
CA ASN A 55 -7.08 -10.71 -8.17
C ASN A 55 -7.06 -11.53 -6.88
N PHE A 56 -7.02 -10.84 -5.75
CA PHE A 56 -7.19 -11.42 -4.44
C PHE A 56 -8.06 -10.51 -3.57
N SER A 57 -8.64 -11.08 -2.52
CA SER A 57 -9.39 -10.30 -1.53
C SER A 57 -8.41 -9.66 -0.55
N CYS A 58 -8.53 -8.35 -0.35
CA CYS A 58 -7.67 -7.58 0.53
C CYS A 58 -8.51 -6.82 1.55
N ARG A 59 -8.03 -6.74 2.78
CA ARG A 59 -8.68 -5.98 3.85
C ARG A 59 -8.19 -4.54 3.85
N LEU A 60 -9.11 -3.59 3.91
CA LEU A 60 -8.80 -2.17 4.01
C LEU A 60 -8.66 -1.73 5.47
N GLY A 61 -7.79 -0.75 5.69
CA GLY A 61 -7.53 -0.11 6.97
C GLY A 61 -7.16 1.36 6.80
N LEU A 62 -6.83 1.99 7.92
CA LEU A 62 -6.34 3.37 7.98
C LEU A 62 -5.00 3.41 8.72
N CYS A 63 -4.12 4.29 8.27
CA CYS A 63 -2.84 4.53 8.92
C CYS A 63 -2.99 5.26 10.26
N TYR A 64 -2.31 4.74 11.27
CA TYR A 64 -2.08 5.40 12.56
C TYR A 64 -0.59 5.24 12.89
N GLY A 65 0.20 6.27 12.56
CA GLY A 65 1.66 6.17 12.55
C GLY A 65 2.16 5.30 11.40
N ASP A 66 3.04 4.35 11.71
CA ASP A 66 3.59 3.37 10.79
C ASP A 66 2.75 2.08 10.69
N VAL A 67 1.60 2.02 11.38
CA VAL A 67 0.74 0.84 11.43
C VAL A 67 -0.54 1.04 10.61
N CYS A 68 -0.87 0.05 9.78
CA CYS A 68 -2.15 -0.05 9.11
C CYS A 68 -3.17 -0.76 10.00
N VAL A 69 -4.15 -0.02 10.54
CA VAL A 69 -5.18 -0.57 11.43
C VAL A 69 -6.43 -0.88 10.61
N GLY A 70 -6.85 -2.14 10.61
CA GLY A 70 -8.07 -2.56 9.91
C GLY A 70 -9.32 -1.91 10.49
N SER A 71 -10.26 -1.53 9.61
CA SER A 71 -11.59 -1.11 10.06
C SER A 71 -12.29 -2.27 10.79
N GLU A 72 -13.05 -1.94 11.84
CA GLU A 72 -13.88 -2.88 12.61
C GLU A 72 -14.99 -3.50 11.75
N SER A 73 -15.46 -2.78 10.73
CA SER A 73 -16.24 -3.37 9.64
C SER A 73 -15.28 -4.07 8.68
N GLU A 74 -15.52 -5.35 8.38
CA GLU A 74 -14.76 -6.17 7.42
C GLU A 74 -14.83 -5.61 5.99
N ASN A 75 -14.18 -4.47 5.77
CA ASN A 75 -14.13 -3.78 4.48
C ASN A 75 -13.11 -4.50 3.60
N CYS A 76 -13.52 -5.62 3.04
CA CYS A 76 -12.77 -6.33 2.02
C CYS A 76 -13.06 -5.72 0.65
N THR A 77 -12.02 -5.56 -0.16
CA THR A 77 -12.14 -5.18 -1.58
C THR A 77 -11.33 -6.15 -2.44
N TRP A 78 -11.46 -6.02 -3.76
CA TRP A 78 -10.60 -6.71 -4.70
C TRP A 78 -9.33 -5.90 -4.93
N CYS A 79 -8.18 -6.56 -4.78
CA CYS A 79 -6.86 -6.00 -5.08
C CYS A 79 -6.15 -6.87 -6.11
N TRP A 80 -5.22 -6.26 -6.82
CA TRP A 80 -4.18 -6.97 -7.57
C TRP A 80 -2.85 -6.27 -7.34
N LYS A 81 -1.78 -7.05 -7.24
CA LYS A 81 -0.42 -6.53 -7.15
C LYS A 81 0.09 -6.25 -8.56
N THR A 82 0.61 -5.06 -8.81
CA THR A 82 1.33 -4.76 -10.04
C THR A 82 2.81 -5.06 -9.84
N ASP A 83 3.55 -5.34 -10.92
CA ASP A 83 5.01 -5.30 -10.81
C ASP A 83 5.45 -3.90 -10.38
N VAL A 84 6.40 -3.85 -9.46
CA VAL A 84 7.15 -2.63 -9.20
C VAL A 84 8.29 -2.64 -10.22
N PRO A 85 8.36 -1.68 -11.16
CA PRO A 85 9.58 -1.50 -11.94
C PRO A 85 10.68 -1.18 -10.93
N THR A 86 11.57 -2.14 -10.70
CA THR A 86 12.76 -1.91 -9.87
C THR A 86 13.58 -0.84 -10.58
N MET A 87 13.70 0.33 -9.97
CA MET A 87 14.78 1.25 -10.30
C MET A 87 16.02 0.71 -9.59
N ASP A 88 16.79 -0.11 -10.30
CA ASP A 88 18.13 -0.49 -9.86
C ASP A 88 18.96 0.80 -9.70
N ILE A 89 19.57 0.99 -8.52
CA ILE A 89 20.50 2.07 -8.21
C ILE A 89 21.91 1.50 -8.23
#